data_AF-A0A081N6L5-F1
#
_entry.id   AF-A0A081N6L5-F1
#
_cell.length_a   1.000
_cell.length_b   1.000
_cell.length_c   1.000
_cell.angle_alpha   90.00
_cell.angle_beta   90.00
_cell.angle_gamma   90.00
#
_symmetry.space_group_name_H-M   'P 1'
#
loop_
_entity.id
_entity.type
_entity.pdbx_description
1 polymer ?
#
loop_
_entity_poly.entity_id
_entity_poly.type
_entity_poly.pdbx_seq_one_letter_code
_entity_poly.pdbx_strand_id
1 'polypeptide(L)'
;MNPKKKSQLLKRKFQSLEYIEQFIEHYQQFIDIGLDALASYKEYKKKNPAFIPTKCMETDEWLWEKKVRPNFLGMRSSSVEALQNAKQGKKTTVRSLAGDFRGLSRSMDGIREAFMEILDPSVKEEYLSLWKITSREARNIEKTINQWWKEDSILKESITGPIDEQELKNYLQPGESL
;
A
#
# COMPACT_ATOMS: atom_id res chain seq x y z
N MET A 1 -27.97 -7.09 -1.95
CA MET A 1 -27.86 -7.18 -0.47
C MET A 1 -28.30 -5.84 0.15
N ASN A 2 -28.95 -5.80 1.33
CA ASN A 2 -29.32 -4.49 1.92
C ASN A 2 -28.07 -3.69 2.39
N PRO A 3 -28.11 -2.34 2.40
CA PRO A 3 -26.93 -1.51 2.71
C PRO A 3 -26.30 -1.76 4.09
N LYS A 4 -27.12 -2.01 5.11
CA LYS A 4 -26.67 -2.29 6.47
C LYS A 4 -25.86 -3.59 6.53
N LYS A 5 -26.37 -4.64 5.88
CA LYS A 5 -25.71 -5.94 5.79
C LYS A 5 -24.41 -5.84 4.98
N LYS A 6 -24.44 -5.15 3.84
CA LYS A 6 -23.26 -4.90 3.02
C LYS A 6 -22.14 -4.19 3.80
N SER A 7 -22.49 -3.13 4.53
CA SER A 7 -21.56 -2.41 5.42
C SER A 7 -20.95 -3.32 6.49
N GLN A 8 -21.78 -4.17 7.13
CA GLN A 8 -21.30 -5.13 8.13
C GLN A 8 -20.31 -6.15 7.54
N LEU A 9 -20.61 -6.72 6.36
CA LEU A 9 -19.72 -7.69 5.70
C LEU A 9 -18.41 -7.05 5.24
N LEU A 10 -18.45 -5.81 4.74
CA LEU A 10 -17.24 -5.06 4.38
C LEU A 10 -16.35 -4.80 5.59
N LYS A 11 -16.91 -4.45 6.75
CA LYS A 11 -16.13 -4.31 7.99
C LYS A 11 -15.44 -5.61 8.39
N ARG A 12 -16.09 -6.76 8.18
CA ARG A 12 -15.49 -8.08 8.44
C ARG A 12 -14.38 -8.38 7.43
N LYS A 13 -14.61 -8.15 6.14
CA LYS A 13 -13.60 -8.28 5.07
C LYS A 13 -12.35 -7.47 5.40
N PHE A 14 -12.49 -6.18 5.67
CA PHE A 14 -11.34 -5.29 5.94
C PHE A 14 -10.60 -5.57 7.25
N GLN A 15 -11.12 -6.48 8.07
CA GLN A 15 -10.46 -6.99 9.28
C GLN A 15 -10.10 -8.47 9.18
N SER A 16 -10.34 -9.12 8.04
CA SER A 16 -10.04 -10.54 7.86
C SER A 16 -8.55 -10.75 7.66
N LEU A 17 -8.06 -11.96 7.96
CA LEU A 17 -6.64 -12.26 7.79
C LEU A 17 -6.25 -12.22 6.32
N GLU A 18 -7.12 -12.72 5.44
CA GLU A 18 -6.91 -12.78 3.99
C GLU A 18 -6.74 -11.38 3.39
N TYR A 19 -7.58 -10.42 3.81
CA TYR A 19 -7.47 -9.04 3.34
C TYR A 19 -6.20 -8.36 3.87
N ILE A 20 -5.81 -8.67 5.11
CA ILE A 20 -4.57 -8.16 5.72
C ILE A 20 -3.33 -8.74 5.01
N GLU A 21 -3.36 -10.03 4.67
CA GLU A 21 -2.30 -10.70 3.92
C GLU A 21 -2.12 -10.05 2.53
N GLN A 22 -3.22 -9.84 1.82
CA GLN A 22 -3.22 -9.14 0.53
C GLN A 22 -2.65 -7.72 0.66
N PHE A 23 -3.06 -6.96 1.67
CA PHE A 23 -2.50 -5.64 1.93
C PHE A 23 -0.99 -5.68 2.16
N ILE A 24 -0.51 -6.61 2.97
CA ILE A 24 0.93 -6.73 3.28
C ILE A 24 1.73 -7.16 2.05
N GLU A 25 1.17 -8.02 1.20
CA GLU A 25 1.79 -8.41 -0.06
C GLU A 25 1.96 -7.21 -1.00
N HIS A 26 0.89 -6.46 -1.29
CA HIS A 26 0.97 -5.25 -2.12
C HIS A 26 1.87 -4.17 -1.51
N TYR A 27 1.88 -4.06 -0.17
CA TYR A 27 2.77 -3.15 0.56
C TYR A 27 4.24 -3.50 0.34
N GLN A 28 4.60 -4.78 0.41
CA GLN A 28 5.96 -5.25 0.18
C GLN A 28 6.36 -5.11 -1.29
N GLN A 29 5.49 -5.46 -2.23
CA GLN A 29 5.72 -5.29 -3.66
C GLN A 29 5.96 -3.81 -4.03
N PHE A 30 5.16 -2.88 -3.49
CA PHE A 30 5.36 -1.44 -3.68
C PHE A 30 6.76 -0.98 -3.22
N ILE A 31 7.20 -1.45 -2.05
CA ILE A 31 8.52 -1.13 -1.51
C ILE A 31 9.61 -1.69 -2.43
N ASP A 32 9.49 -2.97 -2.78
CA ASP A 32 10.52 -3.69 -3.53
C ASP A 32 10.72 -3.08 -4.91
N ILE A 33 9.64 -2.76 -5.65
CA ILE A 33 9.75 -2.08 -6.94
C ILE A 33 10.43 -0.73 -6.82
N GLY A 34 10.12 0.06 -5.79
CA GLY A 34 10.78 1.34 -5.57
C GLY A 34 12.29 1.18 -5.33
N LEU A 35 12.69 0.20 -4.51
CA LEU A 35 14.11 -0.08 -4.23
C LEU A 35 14.84 -0.62 -5.47
N ASP A 36 14.20 -1.53 -6.20
CA ASP A 36 14.76 -2.13 -7.41
C ASP A 36 14.88 -1.12 -8.55
N ALA A 37 13.94 -0.18 -8.66
CA ALA A 37 14.03 0.94 -9.59
C ALA A 37 15.26 1.83 -9.29
N LEU A 38 15.50 2.18 -8.02
CA LEU A 38 16.68 2.95 -7.63
C LEU A 38 17.98 2.20 -7.94
N ALA A 39 18.02 0.90 -7.66
CA ALA A 39 19.16 0.05 -7.97
C ALA A 39 19.42 -0.04 -9.49
N SER A 40 18.35 -0.22 -10.28
CA SER A 40 18.39 -0.30 -11.74
C SER A 40 18.89 1.00 -12.36
N TYR A 41 18.43 2.15 -11.86
CA TYR A 41 18.90 3.46 -12.31
C TYR A 41 20.40 3.66 -12.04
N LYS A 42 20.88 3.25 -10.86
CA LYS A 42 22.32 3.29 -10.54
C LYS A 42 23.15 2.40 -11.46
N GLU A 43 22.63 1.21 -11.75
CA GLU A 43 23.30 0.29 -12.66
C GLU A 43 23.32 0.83 -14.10
N TYR A 44 22.23 1.46 -14.54
CA TYR A 44 22.17 2.16 -15.82
C TYR A 44 23.27 3.24 -15.93
N LYS A 45 23.44 4.08 -14.90
CA LYS A 45 24.49 5.13 -14.88
C LYS A 45 25.90 4.54 -15.02
N LYS A 46 26.19 3.41 -14.35
CA LYS A 46 27.50 2.75 -14.46
C LYS A 46 27.76 2.23 -15.87
N LYS A 47 26.73 1.66 -16.52
CA LYS A 47 26.84 1.11 -17.88
C LYS A 47 26.88 2.19 -18.95
N ASN A 48 26.35 3.37 -18.67
CA ASN A 48 26.24 4.48 -19.61
C ASN A 48 26.98 5.72 -19.08
N PRO A 49 28.33 5.75 -19.06
CA PRO A 49 29.08 6.86 -18.47
C PRO A 49 28.91 8.21 -19.20
N ALA A 50 28.44 8.19 -20.45
CA ALA A 50 28.10 9.41 -21.20
C ALA A 50 26.71 9.98 -20.86
N PHE A 51 25.88 9.23 -20.12
CA PHE A 51 24.59 9.71 -19.66
C PHE A 51 24.77 10.81 -18.61
N ILE A 52 24.18 11.98 -18.87
CA ILE A 52 24.18 13.11 -17.94
C ILE A 52 22.78 13.19 -17.31
N PRO A 53 22.63 12.87 -16.01
CA PRO A 53 21.34 12.97 -15.35
C PRO A 53 20.89 14.43 -15.27
N THR A 54 19.58 14.65 -15.34
CA THR A 54 19.04 15.98 -15.08
C THR A 54 19.18 16.33 -13.60
N LYS A 55 19.18 17.62 -13.27
CA LYS A 55 19.22 18.08 -11.87
C LYS A 55 18.10 17.48 -11.01
N CYS A 56 16.92 17.24 -11.60
CA CYS A 56 15.81 16.58 -10.92
C CYS A 56 16.15 15.12 -10.58
N MET A 57 16.72 14.37 -11.53
CA MET A 57 17.12 12.98 -11.31
C MET A 57 18.22 12.86 -10.24
N GLU A 58 19.19 13.77 -10.24
CA GLU A 58 20.23 13.80 -9.19
C GLU A 58 19.65 14.10 -7.80
N THR A 59 18.72 15.05 -7.74
CA THR A 59 18.05 15.42 -6.49
C THR A 59 17.21 14.26 -5.97
N ASP A 60 16.45 13.61 -6.85
CA ASP A 60 15.62 12.46 -6.50
C ASP A 60 16.46 11.26 -6.06
N GLU A 61 17.54 10.94 -6.79
CA GLU A 61 18.48 9.86 -6.38
C GLU A 61 19.02 10.11 -4.97
N TRP A 62 19.45 11.33 -4.67
CA TRP A 62 19.95 11.69 -3.34
C TRP A 62 18.85 11.59 -2.27
N LEU A 63 17.65 12.13 -2.53
CA LEU A 63 16.52 12.06 -1.60
C LEU A 63 16.10 10.61 -1.35
N TRP A 64 16.08 9.79 -2.39
CA TRP A 64 15.74 8.37 -2.28
C TRP A 64 16.76 7.61 -1.45
N GLU A 65 18.06 7.82 -1.67
CA GLU A 65 19.10 7.18 -0.87
C GLU A 65 19.08 7.62 0.60
N LYS A 66 18.86 8.92 0.87
CA LYS A 66 18.94 9.46 2.23
C LYS A 66 17.66 9.30 3.03
N LYS A 67 16.49 9.29 2.38
CA LYS A 67 15.20 9.31 3.06
C LYS A 67 14.33 8.10 2.69
N VAL A 68 14.10 7.83 1.41
CA VAL A 68 13.14 6.80 0.99
C VAL A 68 13.63 5.41 1.35
N ARG A 69 14.83 5.05 0.90
CA ARG A 69 15.43 3.74 1.09
C ARG A 69 15.49 3.29 2.56
N PRO A 70 16.04 4.07 3.52
CA PRO A 70 16.07 3.64 4.91
C PRO A 70 14.65 3.47 5.51
N ASN A 71 13.72 4.35 5.16
CA ASN A 71 12.32 4.21 5.59
C ASN A 71 11.66 2.96 5.01
N PHE A 72 11.86 2.69 3.72
CA PHE A 72 11.35 1.50 3.03
C PHE A 72 11.88 0.20 3.64
N LEU A 73 13.16 0.14 3.99
CA LEU A 73 13.73 -1.03 4.67
C LEU A 73 13.11 -1.24 6.06
N GLY A 74 12.92 -0.17 6.83
CA GLY A 74 12.23 -0.23 8.12
C GLY A 74 10.78 -0.70 7.98
N MET A 75 10.04 -0.08 7.07
CA MET A 75 8.67 -0.43 6.71
C MET A 75 8.53 -1.89 6.29
N ARG A 76 9.44 -2.40 5.47
CA ARG A 76 9.46 -3.82 5.06
C ARG A 76 9.62 -4.73 6.28
N SER A 77 10.55 -4.43 7.18
CA SER A 77 10.72 -5.21 8.41
C SER A 77 9.46 -5.18 9.29
N SER A 78 8.86 -4.00 9.51
CA SER A 78 7.62 -3.85 10.28
C SER A 78 6.44 -4.59 9.65
N SER A 79 6.39 -4.73 8.33
CA SER A 79 5.32 -5.47 7.65
C SER A 79 5.34 -6.97 7.98
N VAL A 80 6.52 -7.57 8.16
CA VAL A 80 6.67 -8.98 8.56
C VAL A 80 6.15 -9.20 9.98
N GLU A 81 6.51 -8.30 10.90
CA GLU A 81 6.01 -8.33 12.28
C GLU A 81 4.47 -8.13 12.32
N ALA A 82 3.95 -7.20 11.52
CA ALA A 82 2.51 -6.96 11.42
C ALA A 82 1.76 -8.21 10.97
N LEU A 83 2.28 -8.93 9.97
CA LEU A 83 1.69 -10.18 9.49
C LEU A 83 1.67 -11.28 10.57
N GLN A 84 2.80 -11.47 11.26
CA GLN A 84 2.90 -12.47 12.33
C GLN A 84 1.90 -12.18 13.45
N ASN A 85 1.78 -10.91 13.85
CA ASN A 85 0.80 -10.48 14.84
C ASN A 85 -0.64 -10.66 14.36
N ALA A 86 -0.95 -10.36 13.09
CA ALA A 86 -2.27 -10.57 12.51
C ALA A 86 -2.70 -12.05 12.55
N LYS A 87 -1.76 -12.97 12.25
CA LYS A 87 -1.98 -14.43 12.36
C LYS A 87 -2.29 -14.88 13.78
N GLN A 88 -1.82 -14.13 14.79
CA GLN A 88 -2.15 -14.34 16.20
C GLN A 88 -3.42 -13.58 16.65
N GLY A 89 -4.17 -12.98 15.72
CA GLY A 89 -5.36 -12.18 16.02
C GLY A 89 -5.08 -10.76 16.50
N LYS A 90 -3.82 -10.32 16.58
CA LYS A 90 -3.42 -8.97 17.01
C LYS A 90 -3.40 -8.02 15.81
N LYS A 91 -4.43 -7.19 15.69
CA LYS A 91 -4.63 -6.27 14.54
C LYS A 91 -4.03 -4.87 14.73
N THR A 92 -3.55 -4.55 15.93
CA THR A 92 -3.04 -3.21 16.27
C THR A 92 -1.79 -2.82 15.48
N THR A 93 -0.92 -3.78 15.19
CA THR A 93 0.31 -3.58 14.40
C THR A 93 0.01 -3.34 12.92
N VAL A 94 -0.91 -4.09 12.34
CA VAL A 94 -1.39 -3.87 10.96
C VAL A 94 -2.04 -2.48 10.82
N ARG A 95 -2.83 -2.07 11.82
CA ARG A 95 -3.40 -0.72 11.86
C ARG A 95 -2.31 0.35 11.89
N SER A 96 -1.25 0.17 12.68
CA SER A 96 -0.11 1.10 12.70
C SER A 96 0.59 1.13 11.33
N LEU A 97 0.86 -0.03 10.73
CA LEU A 97 1.47 -0.15 9.40
C LEU A 97 0.65 0.57 8.32
N ALA A 98 -0.68 0.41 8.35
CA ALA A 98 -1.60 1.13 7.47
C ALA A 98 -1.57 2.65 7.69
N GLY A 99 -1.48 3.09 8.95
CA GLY A 99 -1.30 4.50 9.29
C GLY A 99 0.02 5.06 8.76
N ASP A 100 1.12 4.31 8.91
CA ASP A 100 2.46 4.69 8.45
C ASP A 100 2.49 4.81 6.91
N PHE A 101 1.85 3.88 6.19
CA PHE A 101 1.72 3.98 4.73
C PHE A 101 1.01 5.26 4.30
N ARG A 102 -0.03 5.67 5.01
CA ARG A 102 -0.72 6.93 4.72
C ARG A 102 0.13 8.15 5.09
N GLY A 103 0.87 8.05 6.18
CA GLY A 103 1.86 9.04 6.61
C GLY A 103 3.01 9.21 5.63
N LEU A 104 3.29 8.20 4.81
CA LEU A 104 4.33 8.21 3.77
C LEU A 104 4.25 9.44 2.87
N SER A 105 3.04 9.78 2.41
CA SER A 105 2.81 10.95 1.57
C SER A 105 3.30 12.26 2.20
N ARG A 106 3.30 12.35 3.54
CA ARG A 106 3.79 13.52 4.28
C ARG A 106 5.30 13.50 4.46
N SER A 107 5.88 12.33 4.71
CA SER A 107 7.33 12.17 4.85
C SER A 107 8.07 12.21 3.50
N MET A 108 7.35 11.97 2.41
CA MET A 108 7.84 12.01 1.04
C MET A 108 7.41 13.26 0.28
N ASP A 109 6.89 14.28 0.97
CA ASP A 109 6.56 15.54 0.31
C ASP A 109 7.81 16.15 -0.37
N GLY A 110 7.65 16.54 -1.63
CA GLY A 110 8.73 16.99 -2.49
C GLY A 110 9.70 15.91 -3.01
N ILE A 111 9.56 14.64 -2.61
CA ILE A 111 10.30 13.52 -3.20
C ILE A 111 9.59 13.07 -4.47
N ARG A 112 10.30 13.09 -5.59
CA ARG A 112 9.80 12.61 -6.89
C ARG A 112 10.56 11.36 -7.31
N GLU A 113 10.14 10.82 -8.44
CA GLU A 113 10.65 9.60 -9.05
C GLU A 113 11.12 9.84 -10.49
N ALA A 114 11.70 11.02 -10.77
CA ALA A 114 12.16 11.40 -12.11
C ALA A 114 13.23 10.44 -12.66
N PHE A 115 14.04 9.83 -11.78
CA PHE A 115 15.01 8.82 -12.20
C PHE A 115 14.36 7.58 -12.85
N MET A 116 13.08 7.31 -12.56
CA MET A 116 12.35 6.20 -13.19
C MET A 116 12.05 6.45 -14.67
N GLU A 117 12.17 7.69 -15.18
CA GLU A 117 11.98 8.03 -16.60
C GLU A 117 13.05 7.40 -17.52
N ILE A 118 14.16 6.95 -16.93
CA ILE A 118 15.24 6.25 -17.63
C ILE A 118 15.00 4.73 -17.72
N LEU A 119 14.08 4.22 -16.89
CA LEU A 119 13.75 2.80 -16.83
C LEU A 119 12.66 2.47 -17.85
N ASP A 120 12.35 1.18 -17.98
CA ASP A 120 11.17 0.76 -18.73
C ASP A 120 9.91 1.44 -18.14
N PRO A 121 9.04 2.06 -18.97
CA PRO A 121 7.84 2.74 -18.49
C PRO A 121 6.95 1.89 -17.57
N SER A 122 6.93 0.57 -17.79
CA SER A 122 6.16 -0.38 -16.96
C SER A 122 6.56 -0.34 -15.48
N VAL A 123 7.83 -0.06 -15.15
CA VAL A 123 8.30 0.03 -13.76
C VAL A 123 7.60 1.16 -13.01
N LYS A 124 7.52 2.35 -13.63
CA LYS A 124 6.85 3.50 -13.02
C LYS A 124 5.34 3.29 -12.93
N GLU A 125 4.74 2.69 -13.97
CA GLU A 125 3.32 2.36 -13.98
C GLU A 125 2.95 1.37 -12.89
N GLU A 126 3.73 0.31 -12.72
CA GLU A 126 3.54 -0.72 -11.70
C GLU A 126 3.70 -0.14 -10.29
N TYR A 127 4.76 0.65 -10.06
CA TYR A 127 4.99 1.35 -8.80
C TYR A 127 3.79 2.24 -8.40
N LEU A 128 3.30 3.05 -9.33
CA LEU A 128 2.15 3.94 -9.09
C LEU A 128 0.83 3.16 -8.93
N SER A 129 0.68 2.04 -9.64
CA SER A 129 -0.48 1.15 -9.50
C SER A 129 -0.54 0.53 -8.11
N LEU A 130 0.57 -0.06 -7.66
CA LEU A 130 0.69 -0.64 -6.32
C LEU A 130 0.50 0.41 -5.23
N TRP A 131 1.07 1.60 -5.40
CA TRP A 131 0.84 2.70 -4.45
C TRP A 131 -0.67 3.00 -4.28
N LYS A 132 -1.42 3.06 -5.39
CA LYS A 132 -2.88 3.33 -5.34
C LYS A 132 -3.63 2.19 -4.64
N ILE A 133 -3.30 0.94 -4.96
CA ILE A 133 -3.92 -0.25 -4.37
C ILE A 133 -3.64 -0.30 -2.86
N THR A 134 -2.37 -0.24 -2.47
CA THR A 134 -1.92 -0.29 -1.08
C THR A 134 -2.47 0.88 -0.26
N SER A 135 -2.53 2.10 -0.83
CA SER A 135 -3.09 3.29 -0.18
C SER A 135 -4.57 3.13 0.15
N ARG A 136 -5.32 2.49 -0.76
CA ARG A 136 -6.74 2.19 -0.58
C ARG A 136 -6.94 1.11 0.49
N GLU A 137 -6.16 0.04 0.43
CA GLU A 137 -6.23 -1.04 1.41
C GLU A 137 -5.87 -0.59 2.82
N ALA A 138 -4.77 0.18 2.96
CA ALA A 138 -4.38 0.81 4.22
C ALA A 138 -5.52 1.66 4.80
N ARG A 139 -6.17 2.47 3.96
CA ARG A 139 -7.32 3.30 4.38
C ARG A 139 -8.51 2.45 4.82
N ASN A 140 -8.82 1.37 4.11
CA ASN A 140 -9.92 0.48 4.46
C ASN A 140 -9.67 -0.18 5.82
N ILE A 141 -8.45 -0.68 6.05
CA ILE A 141 -8.02 -1.27 7.32
C ILE A 141 -8.10 -0.24 8.45
N GLU A 142 -7.45 0.91 8.29
CA GLU A 142 -7.37 1.95 9.32
C GLU A 142 -8.75 2.46 9.72
N LYS A 143 -9.59 2.81 8.74
CA LYS A 143 -10.96 3.28 9.02
C LYS A 143 -11.81 2.21 9.69
N THR A 144 -11.60 0.94 9.35
CA THR A 144 -12.40 -0.15 9.91
C THR A 144 -11.98 -0.47 11.34
N ILE A 145 -10.68 -0.56 11.61
CA ILE A 145 -10.17 -0.84 12.95
C ILE A 145 -10.45 0.33 13.90
N ASN A 146 -10.29 1.57 13.45
CA ASN A 146 -10.55 2.75 14.28
C ASN A 146 -12.02 3.21 14.28
N GLN A 147 -12.90 2.55 13.52
CA GLN A 147 -14.31 2.91 13.36
C GLN A 147 -14.53 4.34 12.81
N TRP A 148 -13.64 4.81 11.94
CA TRP A 148 -13.67 6.16 11.36
C TRP A 148 -14.43 6.28 10.03
N TRP A 149 -15.28 5.31 9.71
CA TRP A 149 -16.15 5.41 8.54
C TRP A 149 -17.18 6.53 8.76
N LYS A 150 -17.24 7.48 7.82
CA LYS A 150 -18.40 8.39 7.72
C LYS A 150 -19.61 7.58 7.24
N GLU A 151 -20.82 8.09 7.53
CA GLU A 151 -22.07 7.48 7.08
C GLU A 151 -22.02 7.09 5.60
N ASP A 152 -22.37 5.83 5.32
CA ASP A 152 -22.36 5.15 4.01
C ASP A 152 -21.07 5.21 3.19
N SER A 153 -19.99 5.84 3.70
CA SER A 153 -18.74 5.98 2.95
C SER A 153 -18.04 4.64 2.70
N ILE A 154 -18.32 3.62 3.52
CA ILE A 154 -17.86 2.25 3.31
C ILE A 154 -18.56 1.57 2.12
N LEU A 155 -19.71 2.06 1.66
CA LEU A 155 -20.45 1.50 0.54
C LEU A 155 -20.03 2.11 -0.81
N LYS A 156 -19.20 3.15 -0.80
CA LYS A 156 -18.77 3.88 -1.99
C LYS A 156 -17.52 3.22 -2.58
N GLU A 157 -17.65 2.60 -3.74
CA GLU A 157 -16.52 1.93 -4.43
C GLU A 157 -15.40 2.90 -4.83
N SER A 158 -15.70 4.19 -5.02
CA SER A 158 -14.67 5.22 -5.19
C SER A 158 -13.78 5.40 -3.95
N ILE A 159 -14.20 4.90 -2.79
CA ILE A 159 -13.46 4.91 -1.53
C ILE A 159 -12.86 3.53 -1.24
N THR A 160 -13.67 2.47 -1.30
CA THR A 160 -13.25 1.11 -0.92
C THR A 160 -12.56 0.34 -2.02
N GLY A 161 -12.73 0.76 -3.27
CA GLY A 161 -12.45 -0.07 -4.44
C GLY A 161 -13.68 -0.90 -4.82
N PRO A 162 -13.60 -1.65 -5.93
CA PRO A 162 -14.67 -2.51 -6.39
C PRO A 162 -15.15 -3.46 -5.29
N ILE A 163 -16.48 -3.63 -5.17
CA ILE A 163 -17.08 -4.51 -4.18
C ILE A 163 -17.74 -5.69 -4.91
N ASP A 164 -17.14 -6.86 -4.78
CA ASP A 164 -17.78 -8.10 -5.21
C ASP A 164 -18.78 -8.58 -4.14
N GLU A 165 -20.09 -8.46 -4.42
CA GLU A 165 -21.14 -8.92 -3.51
C GLU A 165 -21.19 -10.44 -3.34
N GLN A 166 -20.68 -11.20 -4.31
CA GLN A 166 -20.57 -12.66 -4.19
C GLN A 166 -19.44 -13.02 -3.25
N GLU A 167 -18.28 -12.38 -3.38
CA GLU A 167 -17.16 -12.54 -2.44
C GLU A 167 -17.55 -12.14 -1.01
N LEU A 168 -18.35 -11.09 -0.84
CA LEU A 168 -18.79 -10.64 0.49
C LEU A 168 -19.55 -11.72 1.28
N LYS A 169 -20.20 -12.67 0.59
CA LYS A 169 -20.92 -13.78 1.23
C LYS A 169 -19.99 -14.68 2.05
N ASN A 170 -18.70 -14.72 1.72
CA ASN A 170 -17.68 -15.46 2.46
C ASN A 170 -17.48 -14.93 3.90
N TYR A 171 -17.97 -13.72 4.20
CA TYR A 171 -17.86 -13.09 5.52
C TYR A 171 -19.15 -13.15 6.35
N LEU A 172 -20.14 -13.94 5.92
CA LEU A 172 -21.32 -14.25 6.73
C LEU A 172 -20.91 -15.08 7.96
N GLN A 173 -21.50 -14.77 9.11
CA GLN A 173 -21.36 -15.62 10.29
C GLN A 173 -22.37 -16.78 10.26
N PRO A 174 -22.12 -17.87 10.99
CA PRO A 174 -23.08 -18.96 11.12
C PRO A 174 -24.47 -18.43 11.52
N GLY A 175 -25.50 -18.84 10.76
CA GLY A 175 -26.89 -18.41 10.99
C GLY A 175 -27.29 -17.08 10.34
N GLU A 176 -26.38 -16.39 9.65
CA GLU A 176 -26.73 -15.18 8.89
C GLU A 176 -27.15 -15.48 7.45
N SER A 177 -28.16 -14.76 6.96
CA SER A 177 -28.57 -14.69 5.56
C SER A 177 -28.46 -13.27 4.99
N LEU A 178 -28.67 -13.14 3.68
CA LEU A 178 -28.52 -11.90 2.89
C LEU A 178 -29.70 -10.94 3.00
#